data_AF-A0A2W2DTH3-F1
#
_entry.id   AF-A0A2W2DTH3-F1
#
_cell.length_a   1.000
_cell.length_b   1.000
_cell.length_c   1.000
_cell.angle_alpha   90.00
_cell.angle_beta   90.00
_cell.angle_gamma   90.00
#
_symmetry.space_group_name_H-M   'P 1'
#
loop_
_entity.id
_entity.type
_entity.pdbx_description
1 polymer ?
#
loop_
_entity_poly.entity_id
_entity_poly.type
_entity_poly.pdbx_seq_one_letter_code
_entity_poly.pdbx_strand_id
1 'polypeptide(L)'
;PTQVAAIAAFHAPVGAVGPDNLAKLAAQAHLGHAESDITPEALRELNQTLDTAGVDYTSEIYPGTVHGFTMSDTDAFSPTGLQHHWDRLLPLLAHTLTNN
;
A
#
# COMPACT_ATOMS: atom_id res chain seq x y z
N PRO A 1 4.48 -17.85 7.98
CA PRO A 1 3.76 -17.34 6.78
C PRO A 1 2.24 -17.25 6.93
N THR A 2 1.60 -18.08 7.77
CA THR A 2 0.13 -18.18 7.89
C THR A 2 -0.51 -17.34 9.00
N GLN A 3 0.21 -16.43 9.64
CA GLN A 3 -0.30 -15.68 10.81
C GLN A 3 -0.88 -14.30 10.47
N VAL A 4 -0.54 -13.74 9.31
CA VAL A 4 -0.99 -12.41 8.89
C VAL A 4 -1.87 -12.58 7.67
N ALA A 5 -3.16 -12.23 7.81
CA ALA A 5 -4.13 -12.33 6.72
C ALA A 5 -4.00 -11.18 5.72
N ALA A 6 -3.71 -9.96 6.20
CA ALA A 6 -3.53 -8.78 5.36
C ALA A 6 -2.46 -7.82 5.90
N ILE A 7 -1.87 -7.05 5.00
CA ILE A 7 -0.98 -5.92 5.28
C ILE A 7 -1.43 -4.69 4.49
N ALA A 8 -1.35 -3.51 5.11
CA ALA A 8 -1.49 -2.25 4.41
C ALA A 8 -0.27 -1.36 4.68
N ALA A 9 0.31 -0.80 3.63
CA ALA A 9 1.41 0.14 3.71
C ALA A 9 1.01 1.44 3.00
N PHE A 10 1.27 2.57 3.65
CA PHE A 10 0.97 3.90 3.12
C PHE A 10 2.23 4.75 3.18
N HIS A 11 2.49 5.53 2.11
CA HIS A 11 3.70 6.36 1.96
C HIS A 11 5.00 5.60 2.31
N ALA A 12 5.03 4.29 2.04
CA ALA A 12 6.17 3.44 2.35
C ALA A 12 7.08 3.29 1.12
N PRO A 13 8.41 3.18 1.30
CA PRO A 13 9.35 2.96 0.20
C PRO A 13 9.34 1.48 -0.27
N VAL A 14 8.18 0.96 -0.69
CA VAL A 14 7.98 -0.48 -0.96
C VAL A 14 8.92 -1.01 -2.04
N GLY A 15 9.24 -0.19 -3.06
CA GLY A 15 10.18 -0.57 -4.12
C GLY A 15 11.58 -0.94 -3.60
N ALA A 16 12.00 -0.41 -2.44
CA ALA A 16 13.30 -0.71 -1.84
C ALA A 16 13.36 -2.09 -1.14
N VAL A 17 12.22 -2.76 -0.94
CA VAL A 17 12.15 -4.09 -0.30
C VAL A 17 12.83 -5.17 -1.16
N GLY A 18 12.75 -5.01 -2.48
CA GLY A 18 13.31 -5.93 -3.47
C GLY A 18 12.46 -7.19 -3.72
N PRO A 19 12.59 -7.80 -4.91
CA PRO A 19 11.72 -8.87 -5.38
C PRO A 19 11.73 -10.12 -4.48
N ASP A 20 12.92 -10.54 -4.01
CA ASP A 20 13.07 -11.75 -3.18
C ASP A 20 12.34 -11.66 -1.84
N ASN A 21 12.19 -10.45 -1.30
CA ASN A 21 11.47 -10.23 -0.06
C ASN A 21 9.97 -10.04 -0.30
N LEU A 22 9.58 -9.41 -1.40
CA LEU A 22 8.17 -9.32 -1.81
C LEU A 22 7.59 -10.71 -2.08
N ALA A 23 8.36 -11.63 -2.67
CA ALA A 23 7.96 -13.02 -2.89
C ALA A 23 7.72 -13.84 -1.60
N LYS A 24 8.11 -13.32 -0.44
CA LYS A 24 7.81 -13.96 0.86
C LYS A 24 6.46 -13.51 1.43
N LEU A 25 5.80 -12.55 0.80
CA LEU A 25 4.53 -12.02 1.28
C LEU A 25 3.41 -13.03 1.01
N ALA A 26 2.85 -13.60 2.07
CA ALA A 26 1.74 -14.55 2.02
C ALA A 26 0.38 -13.91 2.38
N ALA A 27 0.39 -12.63 2.74
CA ALA A 27 -0.80 -11.86 3.13
C ALA A 27 -1.32 -11.07 1.93
N GLN A 28 -2.64 -10.82 1.91
CA GLN A 28 -3.22 -9.85 0.98
C GLN A 28 -2.65 -8.45 1.27
N ALA A 29 -2.19 -7.74 0.25
CA ALA A 29 -1.49 -6.46 0.41
C ALA A 29 -2.29 -5.28 -0.14
N HIS A 30 -2.29 -4.17 0.58
CA HIS A 30 -2.69 -2.87 0.05
C HIS A 30 -1.54 -1.87 0.16
N LEU A 31 -1.14 -1.27 -0.96
CA LEU A 31 -0.03 -0.34 -1.05
C LEU A 31 -0.54 1.01 -1.57
N GLY A 32 -0.70 1.99 -0.67
CA GLY A 32 -1.15 3.34 -1.00
C GLY A 32 0.03 4.31 -1.03
N HIS A 33 0.45 4.75 -2.22
CA HIS A 33 1.61 5.62 -2.39
C HIS A 33 1.19 7.08 -2.46
N ALA A 34 1.95 7.97 -1.82
CA ALA A 34 1.77 9.38 -2.11
C ALA A 34 2.19 9.68 -3.55
N GLU A 35 1.58 10.67 -4.20
CA GLU A 35 1.96 11.07 -5.57
C GLU A 35 3.42 11.53 -5.65
N SER A 36 3.95 12.11 -4.57
CA SER A 36 5.37 12.46 -4.48
C SER A 36 6.33 11.28 -4.37
N ASP A 37 5.85 10.11 -3.94
CA ASP A 37 6.71 9.02 -3.48
C ASP A 37 7.09 8.04 -4.60
N ILE A 38 6.28 7.97 -5.66
CA ILE A 38 6.46 7.01 -6.74
C ILE A 38 5.95 7.57 -8.08
N THR A 39 6.70 7.30 -9.15
CA THR A 39 6.23 7.62 -10.52
C THR A 39 5.27 6.54 -11.03
N PRO A 40 4.40 6.85 -12.00
CA PRO A 40 3.56 5.84 -12.66
C PRO A 40 4.36 4.68 -13.28
N GLU A 41 5.56 4.94 -13.79
CA GLU A 41 6.47 3.92 -14.31
C GLU A 41 6.98 3.01 -13.20
N ALA A 42 7.46 3.57 -12.08
CA ALA A 42 7.95 2.78 -10.95
C ALA A 42 6.82 1.97 -10.30
N LEU A 43 5.59 2.50 -10.26
CA LEU A 43 4.41 1.75 -9.83
C LEU A 43 4.18 0.53 -10.74
N ARG A 44 4.30 0.71 -12.06
CA ARG A 44 4.13 -0.38 -13.02
C ARG A 44 5.16 -1.49 -12.83
N GLU A 45 6.42 -1.12 -12.60
CA GLU A 45 7.51 -2.07 -12.31
C GLU A 45 7.32 -2.81 -10.98
N LEU A 46 6.88 -2.10 -9.94
CA LEU A 46 6.51 -2.71 -8.66
C LEU A 46 5.37 -3.72 -8.84
N ASN A 47 4.34 -3.36 -9.58
CA ASN A 47 3.18 -4.23 -9.83
C ASN A 47 3.61 -5.49 -10.60
N GLN A 48 4.44 -5.36 -11.64
CA GLN A 48 5.00 -6.52 -12.35
C GLN A 48 5.83 -7.45 -11.44
N THR A 49 6.55 -6.87 -10.49
CA THR A 49 7.32 -7.63 -9.50
C THR A 49 6.39 -8.41 -8.57
N LEU A 50 5.32 -7.78 -8.08
CA LEU A 50 4.32 -8.41 -7.22
C LEU A 50 3.52 -9.51 -7.96
N ASP A 51 3.19 -9.28 -9.24
CA ASP A 51 2.56 -10.27 -10.12
C ASP A 51 3.46 -11.50 -10.29
N THR A 52 4.74 -11.29 -10.58
CA THR A 52 5.72 -12.38 -10.74
C THR A 52 5.92 -13.16 -9.44
N ALA A 53 5.81 -12.47 -8.31
CA ALA A 53 5.86 -13.05 -6.97
C ALA A 53 4.58 -13.80 -6.57
N GLY A 54 3.49 -13.67 -7.33
CA GLY A 54 2.20 -14.32 -7.03
C GLY A 54 1.51 -13.75 -5.79
N VAL A 55 1.78 -12.48 -5.44
CA VAL A 55 1.17 -11.80 -4.30
C VAL A 55 -0.25 -11.35 -4.68
N ASP A 56 -1.22 -11.48 -3.77
CA ASP A 56 -2.51 -10.81 -3.89
C ASP A 56 -2.37 -9.37 -3.38
N TYR A 57 -2.53 -8.38 -4.26
CA TYR A 57 -2.30 -6.98 -3.89
C TYR A 57 -3.22 -5.98 -4.61
N THR A 58 -3.36 -4.81 -3.98
CA THR A 58 -3.72 -3.55 -4.63
C THR A 58 -2.59 -2.56 -4.40
N SER A 59 -2.24 -1.79 -5.43
CA SER A 59 -1.17 -0.79 -5.40
C SER A 59 -1.56 0.41 -6.25
N GLU A 60 -1.69 1.58 -5.61
CA GLU A 60 -2.25 2.79 -6.24
C GLU A 60 -1.57 4.07 -5.74
N ILE A 61 -1.59 5.11 -6.58
CA ILE A 61 -1.12 6.45 -6.24
C ILE A 61 -2.29 7.29 -5.75
N TYR A 62 -2.09 8.07 -4.68
CA TYR A 62 -3.07 9.02 -4.14
C TYR A 62 -2.79 10.42 -4.69
N PRO A 63 -3.62 10.96 -5.60
CA PRO A 63 -3.33 12.23 -6.27
C PRO A 63 -3.26 13.41 -5.29
N GLY A 64 -2.36 14.35 -5.54
CA GLY A 64 -2.19 15.56 -4.75
C GLY A 64 -1.66 15.34 -3.33
N THR A 65 -1.14 14.15 -3.03
CA THR A 65 -0.57 13.83 -1.71
C THR A 65 0.96 13.84 -1.76
N VAL A 66 1.55 14.22 -0.63
CA VAL A 66 3.00 14.11 -0.40
C VAL A 66 3.29 13.10 0.70
N HIS A 67 4.56 12.68 0.82
CA HIS A 67 4.99 11.78 1.87
C HIS A 67 4.47 12.21 3.26
N GLY A 68 3.89 11.27 4.01
CA GLY A 68 3.31 11.56 5.33
C GLY A 68 1.93 12.23 5.30
N PHE A 69 1.18 12.15 4.20
CA PHE A 69 -0.14 12.79 4.04
C PHE A 69 -1.20 12.46 5.11
N THR A 70 -0.99 11.42 5.92
CA THR A 70 -1.87 11.02 7.03
C THR A 70 -1.57 11.74 8.35
N MET A 71 -0.47 12.48 8.46
CA MET A 71 0.03 13.05 9.72
C MET A 71 -0.56 14.45 9.93
N SER A 72 -1.65 14.54 10.70
CA SER A 72 -2.49 15.75 10.87
C SER A 72 -1.79 16.95 11.50
N ASP A 73 -0.62 16.75 12.09
CA ASP A 73 0.21 17.75 12.76
C ASP A 73 1.31 18.31 11.85
N THR A 74 1.27 18.04 10.55
CA THR A 74 2.29 18.44 9.57
C THR A 74 1.68 19.17 8.37
N ASP A 75 2.50 19.95 7.66
CA ASP A 75 2.11 20.60 6.41
C ASP A 75 1.83 19.61 5.27
N ALA A 76 2.27 18.36 5.41
CA ALA A 76 1.99 17.28 4.46
C ALA A 76 0.53 16.80 4.53
N PHE A 77 -0.19 17.12 5.60
CA PHE A 77 -1.52 16.60 5.86
C PHE A 77 -2.49 16.87 4.71
N SER A 78 -3.09 15.79 4.20
CA SER A 78 -4.14 15.85 3.19
C SER A 78 -5.42 15.22 3.75
N PRO A 79 -6.48 16.01 4.00
CA PRO A 79 -7.77 15.48 4.44
C PRO A 79 -8.36 14.46 3.44
N THR A 80 -8.21 14.72 2.14
CA THR A 80 -8.68 13.81 1.09
C THR A 80 -7.82 12.55 1.01
N GLY A 81 -6.49 12.68 1.14
CA GLY A 81 -5.58 11.55 1.23
C GLY A 81 -5.86 10.66 2.45
N LEU A 82 -6.14 11.26 3.61
CA LEU A 82 -6.51 10.54 4.83
C LEU A 82 -7.85 9.80 4.66
N GLN A 83 -8.85 10.43 4.03
CA GLN A 83 -10.12 9.77 3.73
C GLN A 83 -9.90 8.55 2.82
N HIS A 84 -9.16 8.71 1.71
CA HIS A 84 -8.85 7.60 0.79
C HIS A 84 -8.09 6.48 1.51
N HIS A 85 -7.13 6.81 2.37
CA HIS A 85 -6.44 5.83 3.23
C HIS A 85 -7.43 4.98 4.03
N TRP A 86 -8.41 5.59 4.70
CA TRP A 86 -9.43 4.85 5.47
C TRP A 86 -10.38 4.06 4.59
N ASP A 87 -10.77 4.60 3.43
CA ASP A 87 -11.64 3.93 2.46
C ASP A 87 -11.03 2.64 1.90
N ARG A 88 -9.69 2.50 1.97
CA ARG A 88 -8.98 1.27 1.58
C ARG A 88 -8.65 0.37 2.75
N LEU A 89 -8.20 0.95 3.86
CA LEU A 89 -7.78 0.19 5.03
C LEU A 89 -8.95 -0.56 5.68
N LEU A 90 -10.10 0.11 5.87
CA LEU A 90 -11.22 -0.48 6.59
C LEU A 90 -11.82 -1.69 5.86
N PRO A 91 -12.10 -1.65 4.53
CA PRO A 91 -12.59 -2.83 3.82
C PRO A 91 -11.60 -4.00 3.78
N LEU A 92 -10.29 -3.72 3.65
CA LEU A 92 -9.25 -4.75 3.71
C LEU A 92 -9.29 -5.48 5.05
N LEU A 93 -9.31 -4.73 6.16
CA LEU A 93 -9.37 -5.32 7.50
C LEU A 93 -10.70 -6.02 7.76
N ALA A 94 -11.83 -5.43 7.31
CA ALA A 94 -13.13 -6.04 7.47
C ALA A 94 -13.18 -7.43 6.81
N HIS A 95 -12.76 -7.54 5.55
CA HIS A 95 -12.77 -8.82 4.84
C HIS A 95 -11.83 -9.85 5.48
N THR A 96 -10.65 -9.43 5.91
CA THR A 96 -9.61 -10.37 6.40
C THR A 96 -9.74 -10.76 7.86
N LEU A 97 -10.46 -9.99 8.68
CA LEU A 97 -10.69 -10.28 10.10
C LEU A 97 -12.03 -10.98 10.39
N THR A 98 -13.03 -10.88 9.50
CA THR A 98 -14.34 -11.53 9.70
C THR A 98 -14.50 -12.86 8.97
N ASN A 99 -13.60 -13.19 8.04
CA ASN A 99 -13.58 -14.49 7.39
C ASN A 99 -12.90 -15.53 8.30
N ASN A 100 -13.64 -16.05 9.27
CA ASN A 100 -13.33 -17.29 9.99
C ASN A 100 -14.04 -18.47 9.32
#